data_AF-A0A1A7W9J0-F1
#
_entry.id   AF-A0A1A7W9J0-F1
#
_cell.length_a   1.000
_cell.length_b   1.000
_cell.length_c   1.000
_cell.angle_alpha   90.00
_cell.angle_beta   90.00
_cell.angle_gamma   90.00
#
_symmetry.space_group_name_H-M   'P 1'
#
loop_
_entity.id
_entity.type
_entity.pdbx_description
1 polymer ?
#
loop_
_entity_poly.entity_id
_entity_poly.type
_entity_poly.pdbx_seq_one_letter_code
_entity_poly.pdbx_strand_id
1 'polypeptide(L)'
;LSRLKEQVVKANTLVREANFLAEEMKKLTDYQVTLQIPAANLSANRKRGAIVSEPAIQVRRKGKGTQVWTIEKLENKLVDMRDHYRDWKEGREETLNKSNGKRNDPFYEAHENHNLIGVANIFLECLFHDVKLQYAVPIISQQGEVAGRLHVELQRVSGAVPE
;
A
#
# COMPACT_ATOMS: atom_id res chain seq x y z
N LEU A 1 6.43 -6.46 20.49
CA LEU A 1 5.45 -5.38 20.77
C LEU A 1 6.12 -3.99 20.81
N SER A 2 7.28 -3.83 21.45
CA SER A 2 8.05 -2.57 21.48
C SER A 2 8.28 -1.96 20.09
N ARG A 3 8.78 -2.75 19.14
CA ARG A 3 9.06 -2.29 17.75
C ARG A 3 7.84 -1.71 17.03
N LEU A 4 6.66 -2.35 17.15
CA LEU A 4 5.44 -1.86 16.52
C LEU A 4 5.01 -0.52 17.13
N LYS A 5 5.11 -0.39 18.46
CA LYS A 5 4.80 0.84 19.18
C LYS A 5 5.72 1.99 18.76
N GLU A 6 7.03 1.72 18.63
CA GLU A 6 8.01 2.70 18.12
C GLU A 6 7.69 3.16 16.70
N GLN A 7 7.38 2.22 15.79
CA GLN A 7 7.00 2.55 14.43
C GLN A 7 5.71 3.40 14.37
N VAL A 8 4.72 3.13 15.22
CA VAL A 8 3.49 3.92 15.30
C VAL A 8 3.79 5.34 15.81
N VAL A 9 4.64 5.50 16.82
CA VAL A 9 5.05 6.82 17.32
C VAL A 9 5.79 7.62 16.24
N LYS A 10 6.71 6.97 15.52
CA LYS A 10 7.39 7.56 14.36
C LYS A 10 6.38 8.00 13.30
N ALA A 11 5.47 7.11 12.90
CA ALA A 11 4.44 7.39 11.90
C ALA A 11 3.54 8.58 12.31
N ASN A 12 3.12 8.64 13.58
CA ASN A 12 2.31 9.75 14.10
C ASN A 12 3.01 11.10 13.99
N THR A 13 4.33 11.13 14.21
CA THR A 13 5.12 12.37 14.09
C THR A 13 5.13 12.86 12.63
N LEU A 14 5.39 11.96 11.69
CA LEU A 14 5.39 12.27 10.25
C LEU A 14 4.01 12.71 9.75
N VAL A 15 2.96 12.03 10.20
CA VAL A 15 1.57 12.35 9.85
C VAL A 15 1.18 13.75 10.33
N ARG A 16 1.56 14.13 11.57
CA ARG A 16 1.30 15.48 12.10
C ARG A 16 1.95 16.55 11.24
N GLU A 17 3.20 16.34 10.85
CA GLU A 17 3.90 17.27 9.97
C GLU A 17 3.26 17.36 8.58
N ALA A 18 2.95 16.23 7.97
CA ALA A 18 2.32 16.20 6.64
C ALA A 18 0.95 16.90 6.64
N ASN A 19 0.14 16.67 7.68
CA ASN A 19 -1.14 17.36 7.87
C ASN A 19 -0.96 18.87 8.04
N PHE A 20 0.02 19.30 8.85
CA PHE A 20 0.32 20.72 9.02
C PHE A 20 0.67 21.39 7.67
N LEU A 21 1.59 20.79 6.90
CA LEU A 21 1.97 21.32 5.59
C LEU A 21 0.79 21.34 4.61
N ALA A 22 -0.03 20.29 4.60
CA ALA A 22 -1.18 20.19 3.71
C ALA A 22 -2.29 21.20 4.06
N GLU A 23 -2.49 21.50 5.35
CA GLU A 23 -3.44 22.48 5.86
C GLU A 23 -3.02 23.90 5.51
N GLU A 24 -1.77 24.28 5.83
CA GLU A 24 -1.21 25.62 5.52
C GLU A 24 -1.30 25.93 4.02
N MET A 25 -1.02 24.94 3.18
CA MET A 25 -1.05 25.05 1.72
C MET A 25 -2.41 24.74 1.08
N LYS A 26 -3.45 24.47 1.88
CA LYS A 26 -4.82 24.16 1.42
C LYS A 26 -4.90 23.02 0.39
N LYS A 27 -4.09 21.98 0.54
CA LYS A 27 -3.99 20.84 -0.41
C LYS A 27 -5.15 19.84 -0.33
N LEU A 28 -6.07 20.02 0.64
CA LEU A 28 -7.27 19.19 0.86
C LEU A 28 -6.97 17.69 1.04
N THR A 29 -5.82 17.38 1.62
CA THR A 29 -5.36 16.01 1.85
C THR A 29 -5.10 15.79 3.33
N ASP A 30 -5.64 14.70 3.88
CA ASP A 30 -5.52 14.27 5.27
C ASP A 30 -4.73 12.97 5.36
N TYR A 31 -3.85 12.88 6.35
CA TYR A 31 -3.00 11.74 6.64
C TYR A 31 -3.35 11.14 8.00
N GLN A 32 -3.47 9.81 8.07
CA GLN A 32 -3.78 9.09 9.31
C GLN A 32 -2.95 7.82 9.41
N VAL A 33 -2.48 7.47 10.60
CA VAL A 33 -1.83 6.17 10.83
C VAL A 33 -2.91 5.08 10.84
N THR A 34 -2.67 4.02 10.09
CA THR A 34 -3.48 2.81 10.06
C THR A 34 -2.60 1.56 10.21
N LEU A 35 -3.19 0.40 10.36
CA LEU A 35 -2.49 -0.89 10.31
C LEU A 35 -2.90 -1.64 9.05
N GLN A 36 -1.94 -2.26 8.36
CA GLN A 36 -2.18 -3.13 7.21
C GLN A 36 -1.55 -4.50 7.44
N ILE A 37 -2.05 -5.52 6.74
CA ILE A 37 -1.43 -6.85 6.70
C ILE A 37 -0.75 -7.01 5.33
N PRO A 38 0.59 -6.97 5.26
CA PRO A 38 1.32 -7.15 4.01
C PRO A 38 0.96 -8.45 3.32
N ALA A 39 0.99 -8.47 1.98
CA ALA A 39 0.70 -9.68 1.20
C ALA A 39 1.56 -10.88 1.63
N ALA A 40 2.85 -10.64 1.92
CA ALA A 40 3.77 -11.67 2.41
C ALA A 40 3.33 -12.33 3.73
N ASN A 41 2.50 -11.65 4.51
CA ASN A 41 2.02 -12.11 5.81
C ASN A 41 0.70 -12.89 5.73
N LEU A 42 0.05 -12.97 4.57
CA LEU A 42 -1.24 -13.65 4.34
C LEU A 42 -1.10 -15.15 3.97
N SER A 43 0.12 -15.71 4.08
CA SER A 43 0.36 -17.12 3.78
C SER A 43 -0.28 -18.07 4.80
N ALA A 44 -0.91 -19.14 4.30
CA ALA A 44 -1.52 -20.20 5.10
C ALA A 44 -0.51 -21.01 5.94
N ASN A 45 0.78 -20.97 5.59
CA ASN A 45 1.83 -21.77 6.22
C ASN A 45 2.53 -21.07 7.42
N ARG A 46 1.97 -19.96 7.92
CA ARG A 46 2.61 -19.17 8.97
C ARG A 46 2.39 -19.77 10.37
N LYS A 47 3.42 -19.66 11.23
CA LYS A 47 3.33 -20.00 12.66
C LYS A 47 2.25 -19.15 13.35
N ARG A 48 1.33 -19.80 14.08
CA ARG A 48 0.29 -19.14 14.89
C ARG A 48 0.91 -18.19 15.92
N GLY A 49 0.29 -17.03 16.12
CA GLY A 49 0.65 -16.07 17.18
C GLY A 49 1.68 -14.99 16.83
N ALA A 50 2.19 -14.96 15.58
CA ALA A 50 3.06 -13.87 15.14
C ALA A 50 2.26 -12.60 14.77
N ILE A 51 2.79 -11.42 15.08
CA ILE A 51 2.21 -10.13 14.62
C ILE A 51 2.26 -10.11 13.09
N VAL A 52 1.08 -9.98 12.47
CA VAL A 52 0.93 -9.98 11.00
C VAL A 52 0.76 -8.58 10.43
N SER A 53 0.44 -7.61 11.27
CA SER A 53 0.16 -6.24 10.87
C SER A 53 1.37 -5.33 11.05
N GLU A 54 1.50 -4.36 10.14
CA GLU A 54 2.48 -3.28 10.21
C GLU A 54 1.77 -1.92 10.09
N PRO A 55 2.37 -0.81 10.57
CA PRO A 55 1.77 0.49 10.41
C PRO A 55 1.94 1.02 9.00
N ALA A 56 0.90 1.68 8.50
CA ALA A 56 0.85 2.33 7.21
C ALA A 56 0.17 3.70 7.36
N ILE A 57 0.20 4.49 6.29
CA ILE A 57 -0.37 5.84 6.25
C ILE A 57 -1.57 5.83 5.31
N GLN A 58 -2.75 6.06 5.84
CA GLN A 58 -3.93 6.35 5.05
C GLN A 58 -3.86 7.80 4.57
N VAL A 59 -3.95 8.02 3.26
CA VAL A 59 -3.93 9.34 2.63
C VAL A 59 -5.27 9.58 1.94
N ARG A 60 -6.03 10.57 2.39
CA ARG A 60 -7.37 10.87 1.89
C ARG A 60 -7.42 12.27 1.30
N ARG A 61 -7.75 12.38 0.00
CA ARG A 61 -7.94 13.68 -0.65
C ARG A 61 -9.40 13.92 -1.00
N LYS A 62 -9.93 15.08 -0.59
CA LYS A 62 -11.32 15.46 -0.85
C LYS A 62 -11.60 15.48 -2.36
N GLY A 63 -12.64 14.76 -2.79
CA GLY A 63 -13.05 14.68 -4.20
C GLY A 63 -12.19 13.77 -5.09
N LYS A 64 -11.23 13.02 -4.52
CA LYS A 64 -10.50 11.96 -5.25
C LYS A 64 -10.78 10.61 -4.62
N GLY A 65 -9.94 10.17 -3.69
CA GLY A 65 -10.07 8.87 -3.03
C GLY A 65 -9.04 8.69 -1.93
N THR A 66 -8.98 7.46 -1.42
CA THR A 66 -8.08 7.05 -0.33
C THR A 66 -6.94 6.19 -0.87
N GLN A 67 -5.72 6.43 -0.41
CA GLN A 67 -4.52 5.66 -0.71
C GLN A 67 -3.90 5.14 0.59
N VAL A 68 -3.13 4.06 0.51
CA VAL A 68 -2.32 3.55 1.62
C VAL A 68 -0.86 3.63 1.22
N TRP A 69 -0.05 4.33 2.00
CA TRP A 69 1.39 4.49 1.79
C TRP A 69 2.15 3.79 2.91
N THR A 70 3.36 3.32 2.60
CA THR A 70 4.32 2.91 3.63
C THR A 70 4.80 4.13 4.42
N ILE A 71 5.29 3.93 5.64
CA ILE A 71 5.93 5.00 6.43
C ILE A 71 7.09 5.62 5.62
N GLU A 72 7.95 4.78 5.04
CA GLU A 72 9.09 5.20 4.23
C GLU A 72 8.67 6.09 3.05
N LYS A 73 7.55 5.77 2.39
CA LYS A 73 7.02 6.59 1.32
C LYS A 73 6.62 7.97 1.82
N LEU A 74 5.95 8.08 2.98
CA LEU A 74 5.63 9.38 3.58
C LEU A 74 6.90 10.14 3.97
N GLU A 75 7.93 9.47 4.50
CA GLU A 75 9.22 10.10 4.80
C GLU A 75 9.86 10.73 3.57
N ASN A 76 9.88 10.01 2.46
CA ASN A 76 10.39 10.52 1.19
C ASN A 76 9.55 11.70 0.68
N LYS A 77 8.21 11.57 0.71
CA LYS A 77 7.31 12.66 0.28
C LYS A 77 7.43 13.90 1.16
N LEU A 78 7.73 13.77 2.44
CA LEU A 78 7.93 14.92 3.33
C LEU A 78 9.13 15.78 2.93
N VAL A 79 10.16 15.20 2.32
CA VAL A 79 11.26 15.98 1.73
C VAL A 79 10.71 16.90 0.65
N ASP A 80 9.94 16.35 -0.29
CA ASP A 80 9.31 17.12 -1.36
C ASP A 80 8.29 18.15 -0.82
N MET A 81 7.49 17.79 0.18
CA MET A 81 6.51 18.69 0.80
C MET A 81 7.19 19.88 1.48
N ARG A 82 8.31 19.66 2.19
CA ARG A 82 9.08 20.73 2.85
C ARG A 82 9.67 21.70 1.84
N ASP A 83 10.25 21.17 0.76
CA ASP A 83 10.80 21.99 -0.32
C ASP A 83 9.70 22.81 -0.99
N HIS A 84 8.57 22.18 -1.29
CA HIS A 84 7.40 22.84 -1.86
C HIS A 84 6.83 23.91 -0.90
N TYR A 85 6.84 23.67 0.41
CA TYR A 85 6.36 24.63 1.40
C TYR A 85 7.28 25.86 1.52
N ARG A 86 8.61 25.67 1.44
CA ARG A 86 9.57 26.80 1.41
C ARG A 86 9.32 27.69 0.19
N ASP A 87 9.22 27.09 -0.99
CA ASP A 87 9.00 27.82 -2.24
C ASP A 87 7.67 28.59 -2.24
N TRP A 88 6.62 27.98 -1.68
CA TRP A 88 5.30 28.61 -1.50
C TRP A 88 5.36 29.79 -0.53
N LYS A 89 6.03 29.63 0.62
CA LYS A 89 6.15 30.67 1.64
C LYS A 89 6.95 31.89 1.17
N GLU A 90 7.92 31.68 0.28
CA GLU A 90 8.72 32.75 -0.33
C GLU A 90 8.02 33.43 -1.53
N GLY A 91 6.80 33.00 -1.90
CA GLY A 91 6.05 33.54 -3.03
C GLY A 91 6.68 33.22 -4.38
N ARG A 92 7.59 32.24 -4.46
CA ARG A 92 8.32 31.85 -5.68
C ARG A 92 7.55 30.86 -6.56
N GLU A 93 6.36 30.45 -6.12
CA GLU A 93 5.56 29.39 -6.74
C GLU A 93 5.19 29.72 -8.20
N GLU A 94 4.78 30.96 -8.50
CA GLU A 94 4.41 31.36 -9.87
C GLU A 94 5.61 31.44 -10.83
N THR A 95 6.79 31.81 -10.32
CA THR A 95 8.03 31.92 -11.10
C THR A 95 8.60 30.54 -11.41
N LEU A 96 8.55 29.61 -10.45
CA LEU A 96 9.06 28.24 -10.57
C LEU A 96 8.10 27.32 -11.36
N ASN A 97 6.79 27.52 -11.26
CA ASN A 97 5.81 26.75 -12.04
C ASN A 97 5.90 27.01 -13.56
N LYS A 98 6.46 28.16 -13.98
CA LYS A 98 6.71 28.49 -15.39
C LYS A 98 8.02 27.91 -15.93
N SER A 99 9.03 27.72 -15.08
CA SER A 99 10.36 27.22 -15.48
C SER A 99 10.50 25.70 -15.33
N ASN A 100 9.85 25.11 -14.33
CA ASN A 100 9.89 23.67 -14.05
C ASN A 100 8.53 23.06 -14.40
N GLY A 101 8.44 22.43 -15.57
CA GLY A 101 7.22 21.78 -16.05
C GLY A 101 6.54 20.94 -14.97
N LYS A 102 5.21 21.08 -14.84
CA LYS A 102 4.29 20.36 -13.93
C LYS A 102 4.99 19.60 -12.80
N ARG A 103 5.46 20.32 -11.78
CA ARG A 103 5.98 19.70 -10.56
C ARG A 103 4.87 18.80 -9.99
N ASN A 104 5.16 17.52 -9.84
CA ASN A 104 4.18 16.54 -9.40
C ASN A 104 3.73 16.88 -7.98
N ASP A 105 2.42 16.85 -7.70
CA ASP A 105 1.86 17.19 -6.39
C ASP A 105 2.39 16.23 -5.31
N PRO A 106 3.23 16.68 -4.35
CA PRO A 106 3.83 15.77 -3.38
C PRO A 106 2.81 15.29 -2.33
N PHE A 107 1.66 15.96 -2.23
CA PHE A 107 0.63 15.65 -1.25
C PHE A 107 -0.24 14.46 -1.66
N TYR A 108 -0.35 14.17 -2.96
CA TYR A 108 -1.21 13.08 -3.42
C TYR A 108 -0.78 12.58 -4.79
N GLU A 109 -0.73 11.26 -4.95
CA GLU A 109 -0.34 10.67 -6.23
C GLU A 109 -1.53 10.60 -7.19
N ALA A 110 -1.36 11.16 -8.39
CA ALA A 110 -2.38 11.11 -9.44
C ALA A 110 -2.48 9.73 -10.11
N HIS A 111 -1.44 8.89 -10.02
CA HIS A 111 -1.45 7.53 -10.55
C HIS A 111 -2.15 6.57 -9.57
N GLU A 112 -2.97 5.67 -10.09
CA GLU A 112 -3.64 4.63 -9.30
C GLU A 112 -2.60 3.72 -8.63
N ASN A 113 -2.58 3.74 -7.31
CA ASN A 113 -1.82 2.78 -6.52
C ASN A 113 -2.55 1.43 -6.57
N HIS A 114 -1.81 0.35 -6.88
CA HIS A 114 -2.35 -1.01 -6.78
C HIS A 114 -2.59 -1.34 -5.30
N ASN A 115 -3.85 -1.47 -4.92
CA ASN A 115 -4.22 -1.92 -3.58
C ASN A 115 -4.41 -3.44 -3.60
N LEU A 116 -3.83 -4.13 -2.61
CA LEU A 116 -4.07 -5.56 -2.42
C LEU A 116 -5.53 -5.77 -2.00
N ILE A 117 -6.32 -6.44 -2.85
CA ILE A 117 -7.70 -6.81 -2.55
C ILE A 117 -7.81 -8.12 -1.75
N GLY A 118 -6.82 -9.00 -1.89
CA GLY A 118 -6.77 -10.29 -1.20
C GLY A 118 -5.80 -11.27 -1.84
N VAL A 119 -5.72 -12.47 -1.28
CA VAL A 119 -4.83 -13.57 -1.70
C VAL A 119 -5.65 -14.82 -2.00
N ALA A 120 -5.34 -15.47 -3.12
CA ALA A 120 -5.90 -16.77 -3.51
C ALA A 120 -4.78 -17.82 -3.43
N ASN A 121 -4.99 -18.89 -2.65
CA ASN A 121 -4.02 -19.97 -2.51
C ASN A 121 -4.41 -21.15 -3.40
N ILE A 122 -3.47 -21.64 -4.20
CA ILE A 122 -3.69 -22.75 -5.13
C ILE A 122 -2.72 -23.88 -4.80
N PHE A 123 -3.25 -25.06 -4.51
CA PHE A 123 -2.45 -26.24 -4.19
C PHE A 123 -2.07 -26.98 -5.47
N LEU A 124 -0.77 -27.18 -5.68
CA LEU A 124 -0.23 -27.76 -6.92
C LEU A 124 -0.12 -29.30 -6.88
N GLU A 125 -0.60 -29.95 -5.80
CA GLU A 125 -0.55 -31.40 -5.63
C GLU A 125 -1.26 -32.16 -6.77
N CYS A 126 -2.31 -31.57 -7.36
CA CYS A 126 -2.99 -32.10 -8.54
C CYS A 126 -2.06 -32.40 -9.73
N LEU A 127 -0.93 -31.69 -9.84
CA LEU A 127 0.05 -31.88 -10.91
C LEU A 127 0.82 -33.20 -10.78
N PHE A 128 0.89 -33.80 -9.59
CA PHE A 128 1.52 -35.11 -9.37
C PHE A 128 0.68 -36.26 -9.93
N HIS A 129 -0.60 -36.03 -10.21
CA HIS A 129 -1.55 -37.07 -10.63
C HIS A 129 -1.98 -36.93 -12.10
N ASP A 130 -1.36 -36.05 -12.88
CA ASP A 130 -1.77 -35.73 -14.27
C ASP A 130 -3.23 -35.29 -14.42
N VAL A 131 -3.83 -34.78 -13.35
CA VAL A 131 -5.22 -34.32 -13.36
C VAL A 131 -5.28 -32.84 -13.67
N LYS A 132 -6.12 -32.48 -14.65
CA LYS A 132 -6.48 -31.09 -14.93
C LYS A 132 -7.32 -30.52 -13.77
N LEU A 133 -6.81 -29.48 -13.11
CA LEU A 133 -7.54 -28.74 -12.09
C LEU A 133 -8.23 -27.52 -12.73
N GLN A 134 -9.55 -27.45 -12.62
CA GLN A 134 -10.35 -26.24 -12.91
C GLN A 134 -11.06 -25.84 -11.63
N TYR A 135 -10.72 -24.68 -11.07
CA TYR A 135 -11.22 -24.28 -9.75
C TYR A 135 -11.41 -22.77 -9.62
N ALA A 136 -12.55 -22.38 -9.02
CA ALA A 136 -12.86 -21.00 -8.68
C ALA A 136 -12.30 -20.69 -7.28
N VAL A 137 -11.01 -20.37 -7.24
CA VAL A 137 -10.22 -20.12 -6.03
C VAL A 137 -10.76 -18.88 -5.32
N PRO A 138 -11.14 -18.94 -4.02
CA PRO A 138 -11.58 -17.75 -3.30
C PRO A 138 -10.40 -16.79 -3.08
N ILE A 139 -10.65 -15.50 -3.32
CA ILE A 139 -9.75 -14.41 -2.98
C ILE A 139 -10.09 -13.98 -1.55
N ILE A 140 -9.17 -14.19 -0.62
CA ILE A 140 -9.36 -13.86 0.80
C ILE A 140 -8.74 -12.49 1.07
N SER A 141 -9.54 -11.54 1.54
CA SER A 141 -9.10 -10.20 1.93
C SER A 141 -8.17 -10.24 3.14
N GLN A 142 -7.55 -9.08 3.44
CA GLN A 142 -6.73 -8.93 4.66
C GLN A 142 -7.54 -9.18 5.95
N GLN A 143 -8.86 -8.99 5.89
CA GLN A 143 -9.78 -9.18 7.02
C GLN A 143 -10.23 -10.64 7.18
N GLY A 144 -9.84 -11.52 6.26
CA GLY A 144 -10.27 -12.92 6.25
C GLY A 144 -11.61 -13.15 5.56
N GLU A 145 -12.19 -12.11 4.94
CA GLU A 145 -13.45 -12.19 4.20
C GLU A 145 -13.21 -12.57 2.74
N VAL A 146 -14.20 -13.20 2.09
CA VAL A 146 -14.15 -13.52 0.66
C VAL A 146 -14.40 -12.26 -0.16
N ALA A 147 -13.37 -11.74 -0.80
CA ALA A 147 -13.45 -10.55 -1.67
C ALA A 147 -13.88 -10.88 -3.11
N GLY A 148 -13.76 -12.15 -3.53
CA GLY A 148 -14.10 -12.59 -4.87
C GLY A 148 -13.64 -14.00 -5.16
N ARG A 149 -13.73 -14.41 -6.43
CA ARG A 149 -13.25 -15.72 -6.91
C ARG A 149 -12.40 -15.55 -8.16
N LEU A 150 -11.23 -16.19 -8.17
CA LEU A 150 -10.34 -16.29 -9.31
C LEU A 150 -10.56 -17.65 -9.98
N HIS A 151 -11.03 -17.65 -11.23
CA HIS A 151 -11.17 -18.87 -12.01
C HIS A 151 -9.80 -19.26 -12.57
N VAL A 152 -9.29 -20.42 -12.17
CA VAL A 152 -7.96 -20.90 -12.57
C VAL A 152 -8.06 -22.30 -13.14
N GLU A 153 -7.25 -22.55 -14.17
CA GLU A 153 -7.03 -23.85 -14.77
C GLU A 153 -5.53 -24.21 -14.69
N LEU A 154 -5.22 -25.43 -14.24
CA LEU A 154 -3.86 -25.95 -14.12
C LEU A 154 -3.78 -27.37 -14.67
N GLN A 155 -2.73 -27.65 -15.43
CA GLN A 155 -2.43 -28.99 -15.94
C GLN A 155 -0.92 -29.15 -16.13
N ARG A 156 -0.42 -30.36 -15.93
CA ARG A 156 0.98 -30.69 -16.24
C ARG A 156 1.11 -30.86 -17.75
N VAL A 157 2.08 -30.18 -18.35
CA VAL A 157 2.33 -30.24 -19.81
C VAL A 157 3.50 -31.17 -20.15
N SER A 158 4.50 -31.26 -19.27
CA SER A 158 5.71 -32.05 -19.48
C SER A 158 6.47 -32.28 -18.16
N GLY A 159 7.49 -33.15 -18.19
CA GLY A 159 8.39 -33.44 -17.06
C GLY A 159 8.11 -34.78 -16.39
N ALA A 160 9.06 -35.30 -15.62
CA ALA A 160 8.87 -36.47 -14.75
C ALA A 160 8.65 -35.98 -13.31
N VAL A 161 7.72 -36.61 -12.60
CA VAL A 161 7.50 -36.36 -11.18
C VAL A 161 8.42 -37.32 -10.41
N PRO A 162 9.33 -36.83 -9.55
CA PRO A 162 10.12 -37.70 -8.69
C PRO A 162 9.21 -38.51 -7.77
N GLU A 163 9.48 -39.81 -7.61
CA GLU A 163 8.82 -40.68 -6.63
C GLU A 163 9.09 -40.24 -5.19
#